data_AF-A0AA40V9V5-F1
#
_entry.id   AF-A0AA40V9V5-F1
#
_cell.length_a   1.000
_cell.length_b   1.000
_cell.length_c   1.000
_cell.angle_alpha   90.00
_cell.angle_beta   90.00
_cell.angle_gamma   90.00
#
_symmetry.space_group_name_H-M   'P 1'
#
loop_
_entity.id
_entity.type
_entity.pdbx_description
1 polymer ?
#
loop_
_entity_poly.entity_id
_entity_poly.type
_entity_poly.pdbx_seq_one_letter_code
_entity_poly.pdbx_strand_id
1 'polypeptide(L)'
;MTLGPLRENAKRSVMIAGHRTSVSLEAEFWSALQEIARARGQSVQALIGAIDSARGERNLSSAIRVFVLGACRGASGPSEGTLADGAGIGQGVQEPGGGMGEA
;
A
#
# COMPACT_ATOMS: atom_id res chain seq x y z
N MET A 1 22.60 -9.07 -25.26
CA MET A 1 21.87 -8.63 -24.05
C MET A 1 22.52 -7.35 -23.56
N THR A 2 22.03 -6.18 -24.00
CA THR A 2 22.62 -4.89 -23.63
C THR A 2 22.06 -4.49 -22.27
N LEU A 3 22.89 -4.57 -21.23
CA LEU A 3 22.61 -3.86 -19.98
C LEU A 3 22.52 -2.37 -20.35
N GLY A 4 21.31 -1.81 -20.27
CA GLY A 4 21.08 -0.38 -20.46
C GLY A 4 21.97 0.44 -19.52
N PRO A 5 22.21 1.73 -19.85
CA PRO A 5 23.19 2.56 -19.15
C PRO A 5 22.98 2.51 -17.64
N LEU A 6 24.11 2.49 -16.92
CA LEU A 6 24.16 2.48 -15.45
C LEU A 6 23.17 3.51 -14.90
N ARG A 7 22.34 3.03 -13.98
CA ARG A 7 21.08 3.62 -13.52
C ARG A 7 21.34 5.01 -12.98
N GLU A 8 21.13 6.02 -13.81
CA GLU A 8 21.42 7.39 -13.43
C GLU A 8 20.43 7.85 -12.37
N ASN A 9 20.91 8.68 -11.46
CA ASN A 9 20.06 9.39 -10.53
C ASN A 9 19.27 10.45 -11.33
N ALA A 10 18.04 10.10 -11.73
CA ALA A 10 17.17 10.96 -12.50
C ALA A 10 16.61 12.07 -11.60
N LYS A 11 17.17 13.27 -11.76
CA LYS A 11 16.64 14.50 -11.15
C LYS A 11 15.35 14.89 -11.86
N ARG A 12 14.23 14.86 -11.15
CA ARG A 12 12.94 15.34 -11.64
C ARG A 12 12.46 16.48 -10.78
N SER A 13 11.82 17.46 -11.42
CA SER A 13 11.16 18.53 -10.71
C SER A 13 9.70 18.18 -10.50
N VAL A 14 9.26 18.25 -9.25
CA VAL A 14 7.90 17.91 -8.82
C VAL A 14 7.29 19.11 -8.11
N MET A 15 6.02 19.39 -8.39
CA MET A 15 5.27 20.39 -7.64
C MET A 15 4.62 19.74 -6.42
N ILE A 16 4.94 20.26 -5.23
CA ILE A 16 4.50 19.72 -3.95
C ILE A 16 4.06 20.90 -3.09
N ALA A 17 2.85 20.85 -2.53
CA ALA A 17 2.27 21.90 -1.70
C ALA A 17 2.35 23.32 -2.29
N GLY A 18 2.25 23.45 -3.62
CA GLY A 18 2.36 24.75 -4.32
C GLY A 18 3.78 25.23 -4.58
N HIS A 19 4.81 24.51 -4.12
CA HIS A 19 6.21 24.82 -4.37
C HIS A 19 6.86 23.80 -5.30
N ARG A 20 7.81 24.27 -6.12
CA ARG A 20 8.59 23.41 -7.03
C ARG A 20 9.78 22.84 -6.28
N THR A 21 9.75 21.53 -6.01
CA THR A 21 10.84 20.81 -5.36
C THR A 21 11.59 20.00 -6.40
N SER A 22 12.92 20.00 -6.33
CA SER A 22 13.73 19.12 -7.15
C SER A 22 14.09 17.86 -6.38
N VAL A 23 13.76 16.69 -6.94
CA VAL A 23 13.99 15.39 -6.32
C VAL A 23 14.91 14.56 -7.21
N SER A 24 15.96 14.00 -6.61
CA SER A 24 16.97 13.19 -7.27
C SER A 24 16.83 11.73 -6.81
N LEU A 25 16.29 10.89 -7.69
CA LEU A 25 16.01 9.47 -7.43
C LEU A 25 16.43 8.61 -8.62
N GLU A 26 16.83 7.37 -8.31
CA GLU A 26 17.11 6.33 -9.28
C GLU A 26 15.84 6.00 -10.09
N ALA A 27 16.00 5.64 -11.38
CA ALA A 27 14.88 5.40 -12.30
C ALA A 27 13.90 4.31 -11.80
N GLU A 28 14.40 3.39 -10.99
CA GLU A 28 13.68 2.30 -10.34
C GLU A 28 12.67 2.80 -9.35
N PHE A 29 13.09 3.73 -8.49
CA PHE A 29 12.21 4.31 -7.50
C PHE A 29 11.10 5.10 -8.19
N TRP A 30 11.41 5.77 -9.30
CA TRP A 30 10.40 6.42 -10.13
C TRP A 30 9.41 5.43 -10.76
N SER A 31 9.89 4.28 -11.22
CA SER A 31 9.05 3.25 -11.84
C SER A 31 8.15 2.59 -10.80
N ALA A 32 8.71 2.22 -9.64
CA ALA A 32 7.97 1.66 -8.52
C ALA A 32 6.95 2.65 -7.94
N LEU A 33 7.29 3.94 -7.84
CA LEU A 33 6.33 4.99 -7.47
C LEU A 33 5.13 5.04 -8.42
N GLN A 34 5.37 4.94 -9.72
CA GLN A 34 4.30 4.93 -10.73
C GLN A 34 3.43 3.69 -10.58
N GLU A 35 4.02 2.53 -10.35
CA GLU A 35 3.30 1.27 -10.14
C GLU A 35 2.42 1.34 -8.88
N ILE A 36 2.98 1.79 -7.75
CA ILE A 36 2.24 1.95 -6.50
C ILE A 36 1.11 2.97 -6.65
N ALA A 37 1.36 4.09 -7.34
CA ALA A 37 0.34 5.10 -7.60
C ALA A 37 -0.81 4.54 -8.44
N ARG A 38 -0.50 3.77 -9.50
CA ARG A 38 -1.50 3.07 -10.33
C ARG A 38 -2.29 2.05 -9.51
N ALA A 39 -1.62 1.23 -8.71
CA ALA A 39 -2.27 0.22 -7.85
C ALA A 39 -3.22 0.85 -6.83
N ARG A 40 -2.96 2.09 -6.40
CA ARG A 40 -3.80 2.86 -5.48
C ARG A 40 -4.84 3.75 -6.16
N GLY A 41 -4.86 3.82 -7.49
CA GLY A 41 -5.73 4.74 -8.23
C GLY A 41 -5.44 6.22 -7.98
N GLN A 42 -4.20 6.58 -7.65
CA GLN A 42 -3.79 7.96 -7.34
C GLN A 42 -2.74 8.45 -8.35
N SER A 43 -2.60 9.77 -8.49
CA SER A 43 -1.50 10.34 -9.28
C SER A 43 -0.17 10.23 -8.52
N VAL A 44 0.95 10.13 -9.26
CA VAL A 44 2.30 10.13 -8.66
C VAL A 44 2.54 11.39 -7.82
N GLN A 45 2.02 12.53 -8.27
CA GLN A 45 2.13 13.79 -7.53
C GLN A 45 1.35 13.75 -6.21
N ALA A 46 0.13 13.21 -6.20
CA ALA A 46 -0.65 13.05 -4.98
C ALA A 46 0.05 12.11 -3.99
N LEU A 47 0.62 11.01 -4.48
CA LEU A 47 1.39 10.07 -3.67
C LEU A 47 2.64 10.73 -3.07
N ILE A 48 3.39 11.48 -3.87
CA ILE A 48 4.56 12.24 -3.41
C ILE A 48 4.15 13.31 -2.39
N GLY A 49 3.01 13.99 -2.59
CA GLY A 49 2.47 14.95 -1.62
C GLY A 49 2.09 14.32 -0.28
N ALA A 50 1.52 13.12 -0.30
CA ALA A 50 1.22 12.36 0.92
C ALA A 50 2.51 11.96 1.66
N ILE A 51 3.53 11.50 0.93
CA ILE A 51 4.85 11.19 1.49
C ILE A 51 5.52 12.45 2.04
N ASP A 52 5.42 13.58 1.34
CA ASP A 52 5.94 14.89 1.75
C ASP A 52 5.33 15.36 3.06
N SER A 53 4.01 15.20 3.22
CA SER A 53 3.30 15.57 4.44
C SER A 53 3.63 14.65 5.62
N ALA A 54 3.91 13.36 5.37
CA ALA A 54 4.16 12.37 6.42
C ALA A 54 5.63 12.27 6.86
N ARG A 55 6.60 12.79 6.08
CA ARG A 55 8.03 12.55 6.34
C ARG A 55 8.61 13.35 7.52
N GLY A 56 7.91 14.38 7.99
CA GLY A 56 8.43 15.38 8.92
C GLY A 56 9.61 16.15 8.31
N GLU A 57 10.71 16.27 9.06
CA GLU A 57 11.92 16.99 8.63
C GLU A 57 12.85 16.18 7.70
N ARG A 58 12.51 14.91 7.40
CA ARG A 58 13.35 14.07 6.55
C ARG A 58 13.40 14.60 5.10
N ASN A 59 14.51 14.34 4.42
CA ASN A 59 14.62 14.63 2.99
C ASN A 59 13.60 13.81 2.18
N LEU A 60 12.93 14.47 1.22
CA LEU A 60 11.92 13.84 0.39
C LEU A 60 12.43 12.62 -0.38
N SER A 61 13.64 12.69 -0.94
CA SER A 61 14.21 11.57 -1.70
C SER A 61 14.39 10.34 -0.81
N SER A 62 14.89 10.54 0.42
CA SER A 62 15.03 9.45 1.39
C SER A 62 13.67 8.90 1.84
N ALA A 63 12.70 9.78 2.09
CA ALA A 63 11.34 9.37 2.46
C ALA A 63 10.67 8.52 1.37
N ILE A 64 10.85 8.90 0.09
CA ILE A 64 10.35 8.13 -1.05
C ILE A 64 11.00 6.74 -1.10
N ARG A 65 12.33 6.63 -0.96
CA ARG A 65 13.02 5.32 -1.00
C ARG A 65 12.50 4.38 0.08
N VAL A 66 12.35 4.88 1.31
CA VAL A 66 11.82 4.09 2.45
C VAL A 66 10.37 3.69 2.20
N PHE A 67 9.55 4.60 1.68
CA PHE A 67 8.15 4.31 1.34
C PHE A 67 8.03 3.18 0.30
N VAL A 68 8.79 3.28 -0.80
CA VAL A 68 8.81 2.25 -1.87
C VAL A 68 9.30 0.92 -1.31
N LEU A 69 10.37 0.91 -0.52
CA LEU A 69 10.87 -0.30 0.12
C LEU A 69 9.80 -0.97 1.00
N GLY A 70 9.06 -0.20 1.78
CA GLY A 70 7.95 -0.70 2.59
C GLY A 70 6.84 -1.31 1.75
N ALA A 71 6.45 -0.65 0.65
CA ALA A 71 5.42 -1.16 -0.26
C ALA A 71 5.82 -2.50 -0.90
N CYS A 72 7.06 -2.64 -1.37
CA CYS A 72 7.56 -3.88 -1.96
C CYS A 72 7.65 -5.02 -0.93
N ARG A 73 8.01 -4.73 0.32
CA ARG A 73 8.06 -5.74 1.39
C ARG A 73 6.65 -6.17 1.83
N GLY A 74 5.68 -5.26 1.84
CA GLY A 74 4.28 -5.56 2.19
C GLY A 74 3.53 -6.33 1.10
N ALA A 75 3.91 -6.17 -0.18
CA ALA A 75 3.38 -6.99 -1.28
C ALA A 75 3.84 -8.47 -1.22
N SER A 76 4.80 -8.80 -0.34
CA SER A 76 5.30 -10.15 -0.13
C SER A 76 4.69 -10.83 1.11
N GLY A 77 3.55 -10.36 1.62
CA GLY A 77 2.71 -11.14 2.52
C GLY A 77 2.15 -12.36 1.77
N PRO A 78 2.11 -13.55 2.38
CA PRO A 78 1.73 -14.76 1.67
C PRO A 78 0.29 -14.63 1.20
N SER A 79 0.09 -14.63 -0.11
CA SER A 79 -1.17 -15.06 -0.72
C SER A 79 -1.33 -16.55 -0.45
N GLU A 80 -1.61 -16.92 0.80
CA GLU A 80 -1.92 -18.30 1.16
C GLU A 80 -3.42 -18.52 1.04
N GLY A 81 -3.78 -19.24 -0.03
CA GLY A 81 -4.81 -20.26 -0.01
C GLY A 81 -6.18 -19.88 0.54
N THR A 82 -7.09 -19.60 -0.38
CA THR A 82 -8.45 -20.13 -0.33
C THR A 82 -8.45 -21.57 0.21
N LEU A 83 -8.76 -21.75 1.50
CA LEU A 83 -9.31 -22.98 2.05
C LEU A 83 -10.79 -22.72 2.32
N ALA A 84 -11.56 -22.82 1.24
CA ALA A 84 -12.93 -23.27 1.33
C ALA A 84 -12.88 -24.75 1.70
N ASP A 85 -13.20 -25.09 2.95
CA ASP A 85 -13.78 -26.38 3.26
C ASP A 85 -15.12 -26.10 3.95
N GLY A 86 -16.18 -26.35 3.20
CA GLY A 86 -17.54 -26.23 3.67
C GLY A 86 -17.87 -27.43 4.54
N ALA A 87 -18.27 -27.16 5.78
CA ALA A 87 -19.07 -28.09 6.56
C ALA A 87 -20.25 -27.33 7.14
N GLY A 88 -21.31 -27.22 6.34
CA GLY A 88 -22.65 -27.01 6.87
C GLY A 88 -23.09 -28.29 7.57
N ILE A 89 -23.51 -28.17 8.83
CA ILE A 89 -24.56 -29.01 9.40
C ILE A 89 -25.40 -28.13 10.32
N GLY A 90 -26.60 -27.81 9.84
CA GLY A 90 -27.68 -27.40 10.72
C GLY A 90 -28.21 -28.62 11.47
N GLN A 91 -28.60 -28.42 12.71
CA GLN A 91 -29.87 -28.92 13.22
C GLN A 91 -30.27 -28.06 14.41
N GLY A 92 -31.43 -27.42 14.29
CA GLY A 92 -32.18 -27.00 15.45
C GLY A 92 -32.73 -28.20 16.21
N VAL A 93 -32.91 -28.03 17.51
CA VAL A 93 -34.00 -28.65 18.27
C VAL A 93 -34.49 -27.63 19.30
N GLN A 94 -35.81 -27.53 19.31
CA GLN A 94 -36.70 -26.67 20.08
C GLN A 94 -36.68 -27.05 21.57
N GLU A 95 -36.58 -26.07 22.46
CA GLU A 95 -36.92 -26.21 23.88
C GLU A 95 -38.43 -25.95 24.05
N PRO A 96 -39.24 -26.88 24.59
CA PRO A 96 -40.61 -26.58 24.97
C PRO A 96 -40.76 -26.42 26.49
N GLY A 97 -41.27 -25.25 26.90
CA GLY A 97 -42.37 -25.13 27.85
C GLY A 97 -42.09 -25.32 29.36
N GLY A 98 -42.43 -24.29 30.14
CA GLY A 98 -42.51 -24.42 31.60
C GLY A 98 -43.01 -23.16 32.29
N GLY A 99 -44.21 -22.68 31.94
CA GLY A 99 -44.93 -21.66 32.69
C GLY A 99 -45.79 -22.29 33.78
N MET A 100 -45.58 -21.88 35.02
CA MET A 100 -46.46 -22.03 36.19
C MET A 100 -45.98 -20.92 37.14
N GLY A 101 -46.68 -19.83 37.45
CA GLY A 101 -48.10 -19.72 37.72
C GLY A 101 -48.34 -20.05 39.20
N GLU A 102 -48.00 -19.15 40.12
CA GLU A 102 -48.45 -19.20 41.51
C GLU A 102 -48.84 -17.80 42.00
N ALA A 103 -49.81 -17.81 42.91
CA ALA A 103 -50.84 -16.81 43.17
C ALA A 103 -50.46 -15.71 44.17
#